data_AF-A0ABD6DGR1-F1
#
_entry.id   AF-A0ABD6DGR1-F1
#
_cell.length_a   1.000
_cell.length_b   1.000
_cell.length_c   1.000
_cell.angle_alpha   90.00
_cell.angle_beta   90.00
_cell.angle_gamma   90.00
#
_symmetry.space_group_name_H-M   'P 1'
#
loop_
_entity.id
_entity.type
_entity.pdbx_description
1 polymer ?
#
loop_
_entity_poly.entity_id
_entity_poly.type
_entity_poly.pdbx_seq_one_letter_code
_entity_poly.pdbx_strand_id
1 'polypeptide(L)'
;MEQSPIPEIIEAIAEVKGTEPSELDLALYEYIEPEAIQQLASHGTASWTLSFELPEHQVAITSEGAVLVDGAERRQLNQLL
;
A
#
# COMPACT_ATOMS: atom_id res chain seq x y z
N MET A 1 -11.22 13.14 7.20
CA MET A 1 -10.39 13.19 5.99
C MET A 1 -10.36 11.78 5.46
N GLU A 2 -10.76 11.55 4.21
CA GLU A 2 -10.53 10.24 3.59
C GLU A 2 -9.01 10.04 3.56
N GLN A 3 -8.50 9.12 4.37
CA GLN A 3 -7.07 8.84 4.39
C GLN A 3 -6.75 8.13 3.08
N SER A 4 -5.88 8.73 2.27
CA SER A 4 -5.39 8.09 1.06
C SER A 4 -4.56 6.86 1.46
N PRO A 5 -4.73 5.69 0.82
CA PRO A 5 -3.88 4.53 1.11
C PRO A 5 -2.45 4.69 0.55
N ILE A 6 -2.20 5.73 -0.25
CA ILE A 6 -0.94 5.92 -0.97
C ILE A 6 0.28 6.08 -0.04
N PRO A 7 0.26 6.92 1.01
CA PRO A 7 1.38 7.03 1.94
C PRO A 7 1.72 5.70 2.62
N GLU A 8 0.72 4.93 3.04
CA GLU A 8 0.90 3.64 3.70
C GLU A 8 1.51 2.59 2.77
N ILE A 9 1.13 2.62 1.49
CA ILE A 9 1.74 1.78 0.45
C ILE A 9 3.22 2.12 0.27
N ILE A 10 3.54 3.41 0.10
CA ILE A 10 4.93 3.87 -0.09
C ILE A 10 5.79 3.45 1.10
N GLU A 11 5.31 3.69 2.32
CA GLU A 11 6.05 3.33 3.50
C GLU A 11 6.21 1.80 3.68
N ALA A 12 5.20 0.99 3.33
CA ALA A 12 5.31 -0.47 3.37
C ALA A 12 6.37 -1.00 2.41
N ILE A 13 6.43 -0.44 1.20
CA ILE A 13 7.44 -0.79 0.21
C ILE A 13 8.84 -0.38 0.69
N ALA A 14 8.98 0.82 1.24
CA ALA A 14 10.22 1.33 1.81
C ALA A 14 10.77 0.41 2.91
N GLU A 15 9.91 -0.05 3.82
CA GLU A 15 10.30 -0.95 4.91
C GLU A 15 10.84 -2.28 4.40
N VAL A 16 10.17 -2.93 3.44
CA VAL A 16 10.65 -4.19 2.87
C VAL A 16 11.95 -4.01 2.08
N LYS A 17 12.12 -2.87 1.42
CA LYS A 17 13.36 -2.52 0.72
C LYS A 17 14.47 -2.03 1.67
N GLY A 18 14.17 -1.83 2.96
CA GLY A 18 15.14 -1.36 3.95
C GLY A 18 15.65 0.05 3.67
N THR A 19 14.81 0.92 3.10
CA THR A 19 15.14 2.30 2.73
C THR A 19 14.10 3.28 3.28
N GLU A 20 14.39 4.57 3.26
CA GLU A 20 13.40 5.59 3.61
C GLU A 20 12.38 5.79 2.47
N PRO A 21 11.11 6.16 2.75
CA PRO A 21 10.12 6.48 1.71
C PRO A 21 10.60 7.50 0.67
N SER A 22 11.41 8.47 1.10
CA SER A 22 12.00 9.49 0.22
C SER A 22 13.18 9.02 -0.62
N GLU A 23 13.76 7.86 -0.27
CA GLU A 23 14.90 7.24 -0.94
C GLU A 23 14.49 6.09 -1.87
N LEU A 24 13.19 5.79 -1.94
CA LEU A 24 12.64 4.83 -2.88
C LEU A 24 12.94 5.25 -4.32
N ASP A 25 13.81 4.48 -4.97
CA ASP A 25 14.10 4.61 -6.40
C ASP A 25 13.02 3.91 -7.25
N LEU A 26 11.76 4.24 -7.00
CA LEU A 26 10.62 3.78 -7.80
C LEU A 26 9.48 4.79 -7.73
N ALA A 27 8.74 4.88 -8.83
CA ALA A 27 7.52 5.65 -8.91
C ALA A 27 6.31 4.71 -8.94
N LEU A 28 5.38 4.86 -7.99
CA LEU A 28 4.21 3.98 -7.89
C LEU A 28 3.37 3.96 -9.18
N TYR A 29 3.24 5.12 -9.85
CA TYR A 29 2.51 5.26 -11.12
C TYR A 29 3.07 4.42 -12.28
N GLU A 30 4.31 3.92 -12.17
CA GLU A 30 4.91 3.04 -13.18
C GLU A 30 4.36 1.61 -13.13
N TYR A 31 3.77 1.22 -11.99
CA TYR A 31 3.29 -0.14 -11.73
C TYR A 31 1.78 -0.19 -11.53
N ILE A 32 1.19 0.86 -10.98
CA ILE A 32 -0.24 0.93 -10.68
C ILE A 32 -0.74 2.38 -10.69
N GLU A 33 -1.96 2.59 -11.20
CA GLU A 33 -2.60 3.91 -11.19
C GLU A 33 -3.03 4.30 -9.76
N PRO A 34 -2.42 5.30 -9.12
CA PRO A 34 -2.74 5.67 -7.72
C PRO A 34 -4.20 6.10 -7.54
N GLU A 35 -4.76 6.78 -8.54
CA GLU A 35 -6.16 7.22 -8.54
C GLU A 35 -7.13 6.04 -8.55
N ALA A 36 -6.78 4.91 -9.18
CA ALA A 36 -7.61 3.71 -9.14
C ALA A 36 -7.66 3.11 -7.74
N ILE A 37 -6.54 3.12 -7.02
CA ILE A 37 -6.47 2.69 -5.60
C ILE A 37 -7.35 3.60 -4.74
N GLN A 38 -7.25 4.91 -4.94
CA GLN A 38 -8.05 5.90 -4.22
C GLN A 38 -9.55 5.68 -4.45
N GLN A 39 -9.95 5.43 -5.70
CA GLN A 39 -11.35 5.15 -6.04
C GLN A 39 -11.86 3.87 -5.37
N LEU A 40 -11.05 2.80 -5.35
CA LEU A 40 -11.39 1.56 -4.68
C LEU A 40 -11.54 1.74 -3.16
N ALA A 41 -10.64 2.51 -2.54
CA ALA A 41 -10.69 2.81 -1.11
C ALA A 41 -11.91 3.66 -0.72
N SER A 42 -12.31 4.63 -1.56
CA SER A 42 -13.52 5.42 -1.33
C SER A 42 -14.81 4.62 -1.57
N HIS A 43 -14.76 3.48 -2.27
CA HIS A 43 -15.92 2.62 -2.52
C HIS A 43 -16.15 1.62 -1.36
N GLY A 44 -16.34 2.15 -0.14
CA GLY A 44 -16.29 1.44 1.16
C GLY A 44 -17.39 0.40 1.45
N THR A 45 -18.09 -0.13 0.46
CA THR A 45 -19.14 -1.16 0.65
C THR A 45 -18.78 -2.54 0.09
N ALA A 46 -17.74 -2.65 -0.74
CA ALA A 46 -17.32 -3.92 -1.33
C ALA A 46 -16.01 -4.40 -0.70
N SER A 47 -15.94 -5.69 -0.39
CA SER A 47 -14.66 -6.34 -0.08
C SER A 47 -13.84 -6.51 -1.35
N TRP A 48 -12.59 -6.08 -1.32
CA TRP A 48 -11.69 -6.20 -2.45
C TRP A 48 -10.24 -6.43 -2.02
N THR A 49 -9.47 -7.00 -2.93
CA THR A 49 -8.02 -7.08 -2.85
C THR A 49 -7.46 -6.66 -4.19
N LEU A 50 -6.58 -5.67 -4.18
CA LEU A 50 -5.82 -5.23 -5.34
C LEU A 50 -4.40 -5.76 -5.18
N SER A 51 -3.91 -6.48 -6.19
CA SER A 51 -2.53 -6.98 -6.20
C SER A 51 -1.80 -6.50 -7.46
N PHE A 52 -0.56 -6.08 -7.28
CA PHE A 52 0.33 -5.69 -8.37
C PHE A 52 1.78 -6.08 -8.04
N GLU A 53 2.62 -6.12 -9.06
CA GLU A 53 4.03 -6.53 -8.94
C GLU A 53 4.93 -5.29 -9.01
N LEU A 54 5.93 -5.28 -8.14
CA LEU A 54 7.12 -4.43 -8.20
C LEU A 54 8.33 -5.31 -8.58
N PRO A 55 9.49 -4.72 -8.91
CA PRO A 55 10.71 -5.51 -9.06
C PRO A 55 10.98 -6.26 -7.76
N GLU A 56 11.01 -7.60 -7.86
CA GLU A 56 11.30 -8.55 -6.78
C GLU A 56 10.26 -8.61 -5.65
N HIS A 57 9.14 -7.88 -5.74
CA HIS A 57 8.11 -7.89 -4.70
C HIS A 57 6.69 -7.95 -5.25
N GLN A 58 5.80 -8.56 -4.49
CA GLN A 58 4.35 -8.50 -4.73
C GLN A 58 3.69 -7.63 -3.68
N VAL A 59 2.87 -6.67 -4.10
CA VAL A 59 2.08 -5.81 -3.20
C VAL A 59 0.62 -6.21 -3.27
N ALA A 60 -0.04 -6.33 -2.13
CA ALA A 60 -1.48 -6.50 -2.01
C ALA A 60 -2.08 -5.44 -1.07
N ILE A 61 -3.21 -4.86 -1.46
CA ILE A 61 -3.96 -3.88 -0.68
C ILE A 61 -5.37 -4.42 -0.50
N THR A 62 -5.92 -4.33 0.71
CA THR A 62 -7.29 -4.77 1.00
C THR A 62 -8.24 -3.59 1.18
N SER A 63 -9.54 -3.83 1.06
CA SER A 63 -10.61 -2.87 1.38
C SER A 63 -10.58 -2.35 2.82
N GLU A 64 -9.85 -3.01 3.71
CA GLU A 64 -9.66 -2.59 5.11
C GLU A 64 -8.44 -1.67 5.30
N GLY A 65 -7.71 -1.36 4.22
CA GLY A 65 -6.49 -0.55 4.26
C GLY A 65 -5.23 -1.34 4.60
N ALA A 66 -5.31 -2.67 4.70
CA ALA A 66 -4.11 -3.48 4.95
C ALA A 66 -3.24 -3.52 3.70
N VAL A 67 -1.95 -3.20 3.86
CA VAL A 67 -0.92 -3.35 2.82
C VAL A 67 -0.02 -4.52 3.18
N LEU A 68 0.08 -5.48 2.27
CA LEU A 68 0.95 -6.64 2.38
C LEU A 68 2.01 -6.56 1.28
N VAL A 69 3.27 -6.77 1.64
CA VAL A 69 4.38 -6.88 0.70
C VAL A 69 5.00 -8.27 0.90
N ASP A 70 5.05 -9.06 -0.17
CA ASP A 70 5.49 -10.46 -0.15
C ASP A 70 4.74 -11.34 0.86
N GLY A 71 3.49 -10.98 1.15
CA GLY A 71 2.65 -11.65 2.14
C GLY A 71 2.96 -11.29 3.60
N ALA A 72 3.94 -10.43 3.88
CA ALA A 72 4.14 -9.83 5.19
C ALA A 72 3.19 -8.64 5.37
N GLU A 73 2.30 -8.73 6.35
CA GLU A 73 1.37 -7.64 6.72
C GLU A 73 2.11 -6.55 7.49
N ARG A 74 1.99 -5.30 7.04
CA ARG A 74 2.40 -4.15 7.85
C ARG A 74 1.26 -3.75 8.79
N ARG A 75 1.29 -4.21 10.04
CA ARG A 75 0.38 -3.69 11.07
C ARG A 75 0.91 -2.37 11.61
N GLN A 76 0.14 -1.29 11.49
CA GLN A 76 0.34 -0.07 12.28
C GLN A 76 0.28 -0.44 13.77
N LEU A 77 1.42 -0.38 14.46
CA LEU A 77 1.50 -0.43 15.92
C LEU A 77 1.01 0.90 16.51
N ASN A 78 -0.27 1.26 16.32
CA ASN A 78 -0.87 2.48 16.90
C ASN A 78 -2.32 2.27 17.37
N GLN A 79 -2.61 1.12 18.01
CA GLN A 79 -3.84 0.92 18.82
C GLN A 79 -3.58 0.26 20.18
N LEU A 80 -2.38 0.43 20.73
CA LEU A 80 -2.11 0.14 22.15
C LEU A 80 -1.66 1.43 22.81
N LEU A 81 -2.62 2.25 23.24
CA LEU A 81 -2.65 3.03 24.49
C LEU A 81 -3.97 3.83 24.58
#